data_AF-A0A948SD75-F1
#
_entry.id   AF-A0A948SD75-F1
#
_cell.length_a   1.000
_cell.length_b   1.000
_cell.length_c   1.000
_cell.angle_alpha   90.00
_cell.angle_beta   90.00
_cell.angle_gamma   90.00
#
_symmetry.space_group_name_H-M   'P 1'
#
loop_
_entity.id
_entity.type
_entity.pdbx_description
1 polymer ?
#
loop_
_entity_poly.entity_id
_entity_poly.type
_entity_poly.pdbx_seq_one_letter_code
_entity_poly.pdbx_strand_id
1 'polypeptide(L)'
;MAYKDRDVRRSKARAYTAAYRAAKKEQRALLPVEPRFCTLCGVDISAKRADARFCSREHKRRFSDKQRDYAAEYARNSTHKRTKALQYYYADIEASRAKQLQRQKRNPTIFAVNTAKRRAAKLKRTPTWLTEDELWMISQAYSIASVRTKMFGFAWHVDHIVPLQGEAVSGLHVPWNLQVIPGRDNIAKNNAFEVA
;
A
#
# COMPACT_ATOMS: atom_id res chain seq x y z
N MET A 1 -7.66 -3.60 -51.23
CA MET A 1 -7.38 -4.89 -50.54
C MET A 1 -8.37 -5.07 -49.39
N ALA A 2 -9.13 -6.17 -49.37
CA ALA A 2 -10.23 -6.41 -48.43
C ALA A 2 -9.86 -6.31 -46.93
N TYR A 3 -8.57 -6.41 -46.55
CA TYR A 3 -8.12 -6.28 -45.16
C TYR A 3 -8.01 -4.83 -44.66
N LYS A 4 -8.02 -3.83 -45.55
CA LYS A 4 -8.01 -2.40 -45.16
C LYS A 4 -9.42 -1.87 -44.87
N ASP A 5 -10.44 -2.57 -45.35
CA ASP A 5 -11.85 -2.23 -45.13
C ASP A 5 -12.21 -2.32 -43.64
N ARG A 6 -12.85 -1.26 -43.12
CA ARG A 6 -13.16 -1.13 -41.70
C ARG A 6 -14.21 -2.16 -41.24
N ASP A 7 -15.19 -2.44 -42.07
CA ASP A 7 -16.32 -3.31 -41.73
C ASP A 7 -15.91 -4.78 -41.82
N VAL A 8 -15.08 -5.14 -42.81
CA VAL A 8 -14.43 -6.45 -42.89
C VAL A 8 -13.57 -6.72 -41.65
N ARG A 9 -12.77 -5.74 -41.20
CA ARG A 9 -11.97 -5.88 -39.96
C ARG A 9 -12.84 -6.04 -38.72
N ARG A 10 -13.91 -5.26 -38.59
CA ARG A 10 -14.84 -5.34 -37.45
C ARG A 10 -15.57 -6.69 -37.40
N SER A 11 -16.00 -7.20 -38.57
CA SER A 11 -16.62 -8.52 -38.69
C SER A 11 -15.67 -9.64 -38.27
N LYS A 12 -14.43 -9.63 -38.79
CA LYS A 12 -13.39 -10.61 -38.40
C LYS A 12 -13.04 -10.54 -36.91
N ALA A 13 -12.92 -9.33 -36.34
CA ALA A 13 -12.66 -9.17 -34.90
C ALA A 13 -13.80 -9.73 -34.03
N ARG A 14 -15.07 -9.54 -34.45
CA ARG A 14 -16.24 -10.13 -33.77
C ARG A 14 -16.23 -11.66 -33.86
N ALA A 15 -15.98 -12.22 -35.05
CA ALA A 15 -15.89 -13.66 -35.25
C ALA A 15 -14.77 -14.28 -34.40
N TYR A 16 -13.58 -13.65 -34.41
CA TYR A 16 -12.46 -14.07 -33.56
C TYR A 16 -12.82 -14.02 -32.07
N THR A 17 -13.42 -12.93 -31.60
CA THR A 17 -13.82 -12.78 -30.19
C THR A 17 -14.87 -13.82 -29.79
N ALA A 18 -15.82 -14.11 -30.68
CA ALA A 18 -16.83 -15.15 -30.45
C ALA A 18 -16.20 -16.55 -30.36
N ALA A 19 -15.33 -16.90 -31.31
CA ALA A 19 -14.60 -18.16 -31.31
C ALA A 19 -13.71 -18.31 -30.07
N TYR A 20 -12.97 -17.26 -29.71
CA TYR A 20 -12.14 -17.23 -28.50
C TYR A 20 -12.96 -17.44 -27.22
N ARG A 21 -14.13 -16.79 -27.11
CA ARG A 21 -15.04 -16.96 -25.97
C ARG A 21 -15.63 -18.37 -25.93
N ALA A 22 -16.00 -18.94 -27.07
CA ALA A 22 -16.50 -20.31 -27.17
C ALA A 22 -15.43 -21.33 -26.71
N ALA A 23 -14.21 -21.23 -27.25
CA ALA A 23 -13.09 -22.08 -26.84
C ALA A 23 -12.75 -21.95 -25.35
N LYS A 24 -12.78 -20.73 -24.78
CA LYS A 24 -12.59 -20.52 -23.34
C LYS A 24 -13.71 -21.11 -22.49
N LYS A 25 -14.95 -21.12 -22.98
CA LYS A 25 -16.09 -21.74 -22.30
C LYS A 25 -15.93 -23.27 -22.27
N GLU A 26 -15.55 -23.88 -23.39
CA GLU A 26 -15.25 -25.32 -23.48
C GLU A 26 -14.09 -25.70 -22.57
N GLN A 27 -12.97 -24.97 -22.64
CA GLN A 27 -11.83 -25.18 -21.76
C GLN A 27 -12.22 -25.12 -20.27
N ARG A 28 -13.08 -24.15 -19.89
CA ARG A 28 -13.55 -24.01 -18.51
C ARG A 28 -14.53 -25.12 -18.09
N ALA A 29 -15.30 -25.67 -19.02
CA ALA A 29 -16.20 -26.80 -18.75
C ALA A 29 -15.43 -28.11 -18.48
N LEU A 30 -14.22 -28.24 -19.04
CA LEU A 30 -13.31 -29.37 -18.82
C LEU A 30 -12.53 -29.27 -17.50
N LEU A 31 -12.48 -28.10 -16.86
CA LEU A 31 -11.77 -27.92 -15.59
C LEU A 31 -12.63 -28.46 -14.44
N PRO A 32 -12.07 -29.32 -13.57
CA PRO A 32 -12.77 -29.76 -12.37
C PRO A 32 -13.09 -28.56 -11.49
N VAL A 33 -14.34 -28.50 -11.00
CA VAL A 33 -14.75 -27.47 -10.05
C VAL A 33 -14.20 -27.87 -8.68
N GLU A 34 -13.18 -27.17 -8.22
CA GLU A 34 -12.68 -27.38 -6.86
C GLU A 34 -13.80 -27.11 -5.83
N PRO A 35 -13.93 -27.97 -4.81
CA PRO A 35 -14.94 -27.78 -3.81
C PRO A 35 -14.66 -26.51 -3.03
N ARG A 36 -15.69 -25.66 -2.89
CA ARG A 36 -15.61 -24.42 -2.11
C ARG A 36 -16.45 -24.55 -0.87
N PHE A 37 -15.91 -24.12 0.25
CA PHE A 37 -16.59 -24.21 1.54
C PHE A 37 -16.87 -22.83 2.13
N CYS A 38 -17.94 -22.74 2.91
CA CYS A 38 -18.26 -21.55 3.67
C CYS A 38 -17.18 -21.29 4.73
N THR A 39 -16.64 -20.08 4.73
CA THR A 39 -15.57 -19.67 5.65
C THR A 39 -15.93 -19.67 7.15
N LEU A 40 -17.23 -19.71 7.50
CA LEU A 40 -17.67 -19.74 8.90
C LEU A 40 -18.09 -21.12 9.38
N CYS A 41 -18.63 -21.98 8.51
CA CYS A 41 -19.27 -23.24 8.93
C CYS A 41 -18.81 -24.46 8.13
N GLY A 42 -17.90 -24.30 7.17
CA GLY A 42 -17.36 -25.41 6.37
C GLY A 42 -18.35 -26.07 5.42
N VAL A 43 -19.59 -25.58 5.31
CA VAL A 43 -20.60 -26.15 4.39
C VAL A 43 -20.19 -25.93 2.94
N ASP A 44 -20.40 -26.94 2.10
CA ASP A 44 -20.15 -26.87 0.66
C ASP A 44 -21.02 -25.78 0.00
N ILE A 45 -20.36 -24.86 -0.71
CA ILE A 45 -20.95 -23.75 -1.47
C ILE A 45 -20.55 -23.80 -2.95
N SER A 46 -20.11 -24.96 -3.44
CA SER A 46 -19.69 -25.17 -4.83
C SER A 46 -20.82 -24.88 -5.81
N ALA A 47 -22.06 -25.18 -5.41
CA ALA A 47 -23.28 -24.87 -6.16
C ALA A 47 -23.66 -23.38 -6.22
N LYS A 48 -23.01 -22.51 -5.42
CA LYS A 48 -23.24 -21.05 -5.45
C LYS A 48 -22.39 -20.36 -6.52
N ARG A 49 -22.65 -19.05 -6.73
CA ARG A 49 -21.81 -18.19 -7.58
C ARG A 49 -20.32 -18.35 -7.21
N ALA A 50 -19.44 -18.26 -8.20
CA ALA A 50 -18.01 -18.53 -8.05
C ALA A 50 -17.31 -17.63 -7.00
N ASP A 51 -17.85 -16.43 -6.76
CA ASP A 51 -17.36 -15.44 -5.79
C ASP A 51 -18.00 -15.57 -4.40
N ALA A 52 -18.98 -16.49 -4.22
CA ALA A 52 -19.62 -16.71 -2.93
C ALA A 52 -18.60 -17.24 -1.90
N ARG A 53 -18.53 -16.59 -0.74
CA ARG A 53 -17.69 -16.97 0.42
C ARG A 53 -18.49 -17.56 1.59
N PHE A 54 -19.81 -17.43 1.56
CA PHE A 54 -20.71 -17.77 2.66
C PHE A 54 -21.94 -18.55 2.17
N CYS A 55 -22.38 -19.52 2.96
CA CYS A 55 -23.58 -20.30 2.65
C CYS A 55 -24.88 -19.54 2.89
N SER A 56 -24.88 -18.44 3.66
CA SER A 56 -26.09 -17.68 3.97
C SER A 56 -25.82 -16.17 4.11
N ARG A 57 -26.88 -15.35 4.01
CA ARG A 57 -26.82 -13.91 4.31
C ARG A 57 -26.43 -13.67 5.77
N GLU A 58 -26.89 -14.53 6.67
CA GLU A 58 -26.56 -14.49 8.09
C GLU A 58 -25.06 -14.70 8.34
N HIS A 59 -24.43 -15.68 7.69
CA HIS A 59 -22.98 -15.88 7.80
C HIS A 59 -22.18 -14.71 7.24
N LYS A 60 -22.64 -14.11 6.13
CA LYS A 60 -22.04 -12.87 5.63
C LYS A 60 -22.16 -11.73 6.66
N ARG A 61 -23.32 -11.58 7.30
CA ARG A 61 -23.57 -10.57 8.35
C ARG A 61 -22.66 -10.80 9.56
N ARG A 62 -22.64 -12.01 10.13
CA ARG A 62 -21.79 -12.36 11.29
C ARG A 62 -20.30 -12.10 11.03
N PHE A 63 -19.81 -12.45 9.83
CA PHE A 63 -18.42 -12.14 9.47
C PHE A 63 -18.17 -10.63 9.41
N SER A 64 -19.10 -9.88 8.83
CA SER A 64 -19.02 -8.41 8.76
C SER A 64 -19.08 -7.77 10.16
N ASP A 65 -19.96 -8.25 11.03
CA ASP A 65 -20.10 -7.77 12.40
C ASP A 65 -18.81 -8.07 13.19
N LYS A 66 -18.29 -9.30 13.11
CA LYS A 66 -16.98 -9.67 13.70
C LYS A 66 -15.83 -8.78 13.20
N GLN A 67 -15.79 -8.49 11.90
CA GLN A 67 -14.78 -7.59 11.31
C GLN A 67 -14.94 -6.16 11.82
N ARG A 68 -16.17 -5.65 11.92
CA ARG A 68 -16.46 -4.32 12.48
C ARG A 68 -16.05 -4.23 13.95
N ASP A 69 -16.36 -5.25 14.74
CA ASP A 69 -16.00 -5.31 16.16
C ASP A 69 -14.49 -5.34 16.34
N TYR A 70 -13.78 -6.13 15.53
CA TYR A 70 -12.31 -6.12 15.49
C TYR A 70 -11.74 -4.75 15.09
N ALA A 71 -12.32 -4.09 14.08
CA ALA A 71 -11.88 -2.76 13.66
C ALA A 71 -12.09 -1.71 14.76
N ALA A 72 -13.26 -1.73 15.43
CA ALA A 72 -13.57 -0.84 16.54
C ALA A 72 -12.67 -1.11 17.76
N GLU A 73 -12.43 -2.38 18.09
CA GLU A 73 -11.50 -2.78 19.14
C GLU A 73 -10.06 -2.35 18.81
N TYR A 74 -9.62 -2.56 17.57
CA TYR A 74 -8.31 -2.15 17.10
C TYR A 74 -8.14 -0.63 17.18
N ALA A 75 -9.15 0.14 16.78
CA ALA A 75 -9.14 1.60 16.90
C ALA A 75 -9.01 2.05 18.37
N ARG A 76 -9.83 1.50 19.27
CA ARG A 76 -9.78 1.76 20.72
C ARG A 76 -8.43 1.41 21.33
N ASN A 77 -7.82 0.32 20.89
CA ASN A 77 -6.55 -0.18 21.41
C ASN A 77 -5.31 0.30 20.63
N SER A 78 -5.48 1.14 19.60
CA SER A 78 -4.38 1.52 18.71
C SER A 78 -3.27 2.28 19.46
N THR A 79 -3.66 3.19 20.34
CA THR A 79 -2.77 3.96 21.22
C THR A 79 -2.05 3.03 22.20
N HIS A 80 -2.78 2.15 22.89
CA HIS A 80 -2.19 1.18 23.82
C HIS A 80 -1.17 0.26 23.13
N LYS A 81 -1.51 -0.29 21.96
CA LYS A 81 -0.59 -1.12 21.15
C LYS A 81 0.65 -0.36 20.74
N ARG A 82 0.50 0.90 20.32
CA ARG A 82 1.62 1.78 19.93
C ARG A 82 2.51 2.09 21.13
N THR A 83 1.95 2.45 22.28
CA THR A 83 2.71 2.70 23.51
C THR A 83 3.51 1.46 23.91
N LYS A 84 2.87 0.28 23.90
CA LYS A 84 3.54 -0.97 24.23
C LYS A 84 4.66 -1.31 23.23
N ALA A 85 4.45 -1.08 21.94
CA ALA A 85 5.48 -1.28 20.91
C ALA A 85 6.67 -0.33 21.10
N LEU A 86 6.42 0.93 21.47
CA LEU A 86 7.48 1.89 21.79
C LEU A 86 8.24 1.48 23.05
N GLN A 87 7.54 1.01 24.10
CA GLN A 87 8.17 0.48 25.31
C GLN A 87 9.13 -0.67 24.98
N TYR A 88 8.70 -1.65 24.19
CA TYR A 88 9.58 -2.74 23.76
C TYR A 88 10.77 -2.26 22.92
N TYR A 89 10.56 -1.28 22.03
CA TYR A 89 11.64 -0.75 21.19
C TYR A 89 12.70 0.00 22.01
N TYR A 90 12.27 0.81 22.98
CA TYR A 90 13.18 1.61 23.81
C TYR A 90 13.76 0.84 25.01
N ALA A 91 13.15 -0.28 25.42
CA ALA A 91 13.69 -1.15 26.47
C ALA A 91 15.08 -1.70 26.11
N ASP A 92 15.29 -2.05 24.83
CA ASP A 92 16.60 -2.41 24.29
C ASP A 92 16.70 -1.95 22.83
N ILE A 93 17.23 -0.73 22.67
CA ILE A 93 17.37 -0.08 21.37
C ILE A 93 18.40 -0.83 20.50
N GLU A 94 19.46 -1.36 21.11
CA GLU A 94 20.54 -2.01 20.38
C GLU A 94 20.08 -3.35 19.81
N ALA A 95 19.45 -4.20 20.62
CA ALA A 95 18.87 -5.45 20.15
C ALA A 95 17.79 -5.22 19.09
N SER A 96 16.95 -4.20 19.28
CA SER A 96 15.91 -3.82 18.30
C SER A 96 16.52 -3.43 16.95
N ARG A 97 17.59 -2.62 16.94
CA ARG A 97 18.33 -2.23 15.74
C ARG A 97 19.03 -3.42 15.09
N ALA A 98 19.68 -4.28 15.87
CA ALA A 98 20.34 -5.48 15.37
C ALA A 98 19.34 -6.42 14.68
N LYS A 99 18.16 -6.64 15.28
CA LYS A 99 17.08 -7.43 14.70
C LYS A 99 16.57 -6.83 13.39
N GLN A 100 16.42 -5.50 13.31
CA GLN A 100 16.04 -4.82 12.08
C GLN A 100 17.10 -5.02 10.98
N LEU A 101 18.39 -4.91 11.31
CA LEU A 101 19.48 -5.14 10.36
C LEU A 101 19.49 -6.58 9.84
N GLN A 102 19.30 -7.56 10.70
CA GLN A 102 19.20 -8.97 10.30
C GLN A 102 17.99 -9.21 9.39
N ARG A 103 16.84 -8.57 9.67
CA ARG A 103 15.66 -8.63 8.80
C ARG A 103 15.95 -8.07 7.40
N GLN A 104 16.70 -6.98 7.31
CA GLN A 104 17.12 -6.39 6.03
C GLN A 104 18.02 -7.34 5.25
N LYS A 105 19.04 -7.92 5.91
CA LYS A 105 19.96 -8.90 5.30
C LYS A 105 19.25 -10.16 4.81
N ARG A 106 18.26 -10.66 5.55
CA ARG A 106 17.48 -11.86 5.17
C ARG A 106 16.48 -11.62 4.03
N ASN A 107 16.01 -10.39 3.83
CA ASN A 107 14.95 -10.08 2.87
C ASN A 107 15.32 -8.94 1.88
N PRO A 108 16.49 -8.98 1.23
CA PRO A 108 17.01 -7.85 0.45
C PRO A 108 16.04 -7.43 -0.68
N THR A 109 15.40 -8.40 -1.34
CA THR A 109 14.44 -8.16 -2.42
C THR A 109 13.25 -7.31 -1.97
N ILE A 110 12.72 -7.56 -0.77
CA ILE A 110 11.57 -6.81 -0.25
C ILE A 110 11.95 -5.34 -0.03
N PHE A 111 13.13 -5.09 0.55
CA PHE A 111 13.61 -3.73 0.80
C PHE A 111 13.96 -3.00 -0.49
N ALA A 112 14.53 -3.70 -1.48
CA ALA A 112 14.81 -3.15 -2.81
C ALA A 112 13.51 -2.71 -3.51
N VAL A 113 12.48 -3.57 -3.52
CA VAL A 113 11.15 -3.26 -4.08
C VAL A 113 10.53 -2.05 -3.38
N ASN A 114 10.57 -2.00 -2.06
CA ASN A 114 10.00 -0.88 -1.30
C ASN A 114 10.75 0.43 -1.58
N THR A 115 12.07 0.38 -1.72
CA THR A 115 12.91 1.53 -2.06
C THR A 115 12.59 2.06 -3.45
N ALA A 116 12.47 1.16 -4.43
CA ALA A 116 12.08 1.52 -5.79
C ALA A 116 10.68 2.17 -5.84
N LYS A 117 9.71 1.60 -5.13
CA LYS A 117 8.35 2.18 -5.01
C LYS A 117 8.38 3.57 -4.40
N ARG A 118 9.13 3.77 -3.31
CA ARG A 118 9.28 5.08 -2.65
C ARG A 118 9.92 6.11 -3.58
N ARG A 119 10.97 5.73 -4.32
CA ARG A 119 11.62 6.61 -5.31
C ARG A 119 10.64 7.02 -6.40
N ALA A 120 9.90 6.06 -6.97
CA ALA A 120 8.93 6.33 -8.01
C ALA A 120 7.80 7.26 -7.51
N ALA A 121 7.29 7.03 -6.30
CA ALA A 121 6.28 7.88 -5.69
C ALA A 121 6.77 9.32 -5.50
N LYS A 122 8.02 9.49 -5.01
CA LYS A 122 8.63 10.82 -4.88
C LYS A 122 8.77 11.53 -6.23
N LEU A 123 9.34 10.86 -7.23
CA LEU A 123 9.52 11.42 -8.57
C LEU A 123 8.20 11.84 -9.21
N LYS A 124 7.16 11.01 -9.10
CA LYS A 124 5.82 11.35 -9.59
C LYS A 124 5.19 12.56 -8.90
N ARG A 125 5.66 12.91 -7.70
CA ARG A 125 5.16 14.04 -6.92
C ARG A 125 6.08 15.25 -6.98
N THR A 126 7.25 15.14 -7.60
CA THR A 126 8.13 16.28 -7.90
C THR A 126 7.63 16.93 -9.19
N PRO A 127 7.04 18.14 -9.13
CA PRO A 127 6.57 18.81 -10.32
C PRO A 127 7.74 19.26 -11.21
N THR A 128 7.53 19.24 -12.52
CA THR A 128 8.56 19.65 -13.51
C THR A 128 8.71 21.16 -13.63
N TRP A 129 7.76 21.93 -13.10
CA TRP A 129 7.78 23.39 -13.13
C TRP A 129 8.59 24.00 -11.97
N LEU A 130 9.20 23.18 -11.10
CA LEU A 130 10.05 23.68 -10.04
C LEU A 130 11.29 24.38 -10.59
N THR A 131 11.63 25.52 -9.99
CA THR A 131 12.85 26.27 -10.33
C THR A 131 14.10 25.61 -9.75
N GLU A 132 15.27 26.02 -10.21
CA GLU A 132 16.55 25.58 -9.65
C GLU A 132 16.67 25.91 -8.15
N ASP A 133 16.24 27.12 -7.76
CA ASP A 133 16.22 27.54 -6.35
C ASP A 133 15.30 26.67 -5.51
N GLU A 134 14.14 26.26 -6.03
CA GLU A 134 13.22 25.38 -5.33
C GLU A 134 13.78 23.95 -5.18
N LEU A 135 14.43 23.43 -6.22
CA LEU A 135 15.14 22.16 -6.14
C LEU A 135 16.31 22.23 -5.14
N TRP A 136 17.01 23.36 -5.09
CA TRP A 136 18.05 23.62 -4.11
C TRP A 136 17.49 23.66 -2.69
N MET A 137 16.36 24.33 -2.45
CA MET A 137 15.68 24.36 -1.15
C MET A 137 15.30 22.95 -0.67
N ILE A 138 14.81 22.09 -1.57
CA ILE A 138 14.54 20.68 -1.25
C ILE A 138 15.83 19.99 -0.79
N SER A 139 16.95 20.18 -1.50
CA SER A 139 18.25 19.63 -1.11
C SER A 139 18.71 20.13 0.26
N GLN A 140 18.54 21.43 0.53
CA GLN A 140 18.89 22.03 1.82
C GLN A 140 18.09 21.42 2.99
N ALA A 141 16.82 21.06 2.79
CA ALA A 141 16.06 20.37 3.83
C ALA A 141 16.74 19.04 4.27
N TYR A 142 17.29 18.27 3.33
CA TYR A 142 18.04 17.04 3.66
C TYR A 142 19.38 17.34 4.32
N SER A 143 20.07 18.40 3.87
CA SER A 143 21.31 18.86 4.49
C SER A 143 21.09 19.23 5.96
N ILE A 144 20.06 20.04 6.24
CA ILE A 144 19.67 20.46 7.59
C ILE A 144 19.32 19.25 8.45
N ALA A 145 18.57 18.26 7.92
CA ALA A 145 18.27 17.04 8.66
C ALA A 145 19.53 16.26 9.06
N SER A 146 20.53 16.18 8.17
CA SER A 146 21.82 15.57 8.45
C SER A 146 22.60 16.33 9.54
N VAL A 147 22.68 17.67 9.42
CA VAL A 147 23.34 18.53 10.41
C VAL A 147 22.69 18.39 11.78
N ARG A 148 21.36 18.50 11.86
CA ARG A 148 20.63 18.33 13.12
C ARG A 148 20.81 16.94 13.72
N THR A 149 20.87 15.89 12.90
CA THR A 149 21.15 14.54 13.38
C THR A 149 22.51 14.46 14.08
N LYS A 150 23.55 15.05 13.48
CA LYS A 150 24.89 15.10 14.08
C LYS A 150 24.92 15.97 15.34
N MET A 151 24.26 17.11 15.31
CA MET A 151 24.25 18.10 16.40
C MET A 151 23.52 17.59 17.66
N PHE A 152 22.38 16.94 17.49
CA PHE A 152 21.53 16.52 18.61
C PHE A 152 21.73 15.06 19.02
N GLY A 153 22.50 14.27 18.26
CA GLY A 153 22.80 12.87 18.59
C GLY A 153 21.64 11.89 18.37
N PHE A 154 20.53 12.32 17.74
CA PHE A 154 19.42 11.46 17.35
C PHE A 154 18.93 11.80 15.94
N ALA A 155 18.25 10.86 15.27
CA ALA A 155 17.85 11.02 13.88
C ALA A 155 16.84 12.17 13.67
N TRP A 156 17.09 13.01 12.68
CA TRP A 156 16.17 13.99 12.11
C TRP A 156 15.83 13.61 10.68
N HIS A 157 14.57 13.80 10.28
CA HIS A 157 14.08 13.45 8.96
C HIS A 157 13.45 14.64 8.24
N VAL A 158 13.46 14.59 6.91
CA VAL A 158 12.60 15.42 6.08
C VAL A 158 11.23 14.73 5.96
N ASP A 159 10.20 15.39 6.46
CA ASP A 159 8.81 14.97 6.41
C ASP A 159 8.02 15.83 5.39
N HIS A 160 6.94 15.27 4.87
CA HIS A 160 5.99 15.97 4.01
C HIS A 160 4.77 16.39 4.80
N ILE A 161 4.52 17.68 4.98
CA ILE A 161 3.38 18.22 5.76
C ILE A 161 2.07 17.54 5.31
N VAL A 162 1.79 17.62 4.00
CA VAL A 162 0.80 16.79 3.31
C VAL A 162 1.50 15.54 2.77
N PRO A 163 1.12 14.32 3.19
CA PRO A 163 1.80 13.09 2.82
C PRO A 163 1.71 12.82 1.31
N LEU A 164 2.78 12.30 0.71
CA LEU A 164 2.82 11.95 -0.72
C LEU A 164 1.87 10.80 -1.11
N GLN A 165 1.52 9.95 -0.14
CA GLN A 165 0.74 8.73 -0.30
C GLN A 165 -0.26 8.59 0.87
N GLY A 166 -0.95 9.68 1.19
CA GLY A 166 -2.07 9.64 2.15
C GLY A 166 -3.27 8.88 1.58
N GLU A 167 -4.14 8.40 2.46
CA GLU A 167 -5.37 7.70 2.07
C GLU A 167 -6.39 8.66 1.43
N ALA A 168 -6.60 9.81 2.06
CA ALA A 168 -7.55 10.83 1.61
C ALA A 168 -6.91 11.94 0.75
N VAL A 169 -5.61 12.20 0.93
CA VAL A 169 -4.91 13.32 0.28
C VAL A 169 -3.56 12.89 -0.28
N SER A 170 -3.06 13.64 -1.25
CA SER A 170 -1.72 13.45 -1.78
C SER A 170 -1.01 14.79 -1.99
N GLY A 171 0.05 15.01 -1.22
CA GLY A 171 0.92 16.17 -1.35
C GLY A 171 1.91 16.07 -2.50
N LEU A 172 2.54 17.21 -2.82
CA LEU A 172 3.63 17.32 -3.78
C LEU A 172 4.99 17.30 -3.08
N HIS A 173 6.05 16.92 -3.79
CA HIS A 173 7.43 17.03 -3.30
C HIS A 173 7.99 18.40 -3.66
N VAL A 174 7.61 19.41 -2.87
CA VAL A 174 7.90 20.84 -3.09
C VAL A 174 8.37 21.49 -1.79
N PRO A 175 9.17 22.58 -1.81
CA PRO A 175 9.78 23.17 -0.62
C PRO A 175 8.78 23.48 0.50
N TRP A 176 7.66 24.11 0.19
CA TRP A 176 6.62 24.49 1.16
C TRP A 176 5.82 23.31 1.71
N ASN A 177 5.97 22.11 1.13
CA ASN A 177 5.39 20.90 1.70
C ASN A 177 6.41 20.08 2.51
N LEU A 178 7.64 20.58 2.71
CA LEU A 178 8.67 19.89 3.48
C LEU A 178 8.87 20.54 4.85
N GLN A 179 9.08 19.69 5.85
CA GLN A 179 9.50 20.11 7.19
C GLN A 179 10.61 19.20 7.72
N VAL A 180 11.55 19.76 8.48
CA VAL A 180 12.64 19.01 9.11
C VAL A 180 12.32 18.81 10.58
N ILE A 181 11.94 17.58 10.93
CA ILE A 181 11.44 17.22 12.27
C ILE A 181 12.23 16.04 12.86
N PRO A 182 12.19 15.84 14.19
CA PRO A 182 12.76 14.64 14.81
C PRO A 182 12.23 13.37 14.16
N GLY A 183 13.11 12.40 13.92
CA GLY A 183 12.77 11.17 13.22
C GLY A 183 11.67 10.36 13.92
N ARG A 184 11.62 10.43 15.26
CA ARG A 184 10.55 9.85 16.08
C ARG A 184 9.17 10.42 15.72
N ASP A 185 9.09 11.73 15.45
CA ASP A 185 7.84 12.44 15.16
C ASP A 185 7.39 12.14 13.72
N ASN A 186 8.33 12.03 12.78
CA ASN A 186 8.04 11.59 11.41
C ASN A 186 7.52 10.13 11.36
N ILE A 187 8.17 9.21 12.08
CA ILE A 187 7.73 7.81 12.19
C ILE A 187 6.34 7.73 12.82
N ALA A 188 6.09 8.56 13.83
CA ALA A 188 4.81 8.69 14.51
C ALA A 188 3.69 9.16 13.59
N LYS A 189 3.95 10.14 12.73
CA LYS A 189 3.00 10.72 11.76
C LYS A 189 2.71 9.76 10.60
N ASN A 190 3.71 9.02 10.13
CA ASN A 190 3.58 8.11 8.99
C ASN A 190 2.99 8.83 7.74
N ASN A 191 1.91 8.31 7.15
CA ASN A 191 1.19 8.92 6.03
C ASN A 191 -0.14 9.56 6.45
N ALA A 192 -0.31 9.85 7.75
CA ALA A 192 -1.51 10.52 8.25
C ALA A 192 -1.49 12.01 7.85
N PHE A 193 -2.68 12.54 7.61
CA PHE A 193 -2.94 13.96 7.43
C PHE A 193 -4.14 14.32 8.28
N GLU A 194 -3.93 15.16 9.29
CA GLU A 194 -5.00 15.70 10.12
C GLU A 194 -5.40 17.06 9.53
N VAL A 195 -6.68 17.24 9.24
CA VAL A 195 -7.23 18.54 8.87
C VAL A 195 -7.38 19.31 10.17
N ALA A 196 -6.67 20.43 10.29
CA ALA A 196 -6.82 21.36 11.40
C ALA A 196 -8.18 22.06 11.36
#